data_AF-N2JTA8-F1
#
_entry.id   AF-N2JTA8-F1
#
_cell.length_a   1.000
_cell.length_b   1.000
_cell.length_c   1.000
_cell.angle_alpha   90.00
_cell.angle_beta   90.00
_cell.angle_gamma   90.00
#
_symmetry.space_group_name_H-M   'P 1'
#
loop_
_entity.id
_entity.type
_entity.pdbx_description
1 polymer ?
#
loop_
_entity_poly.entity_id
_entity_poly.type
_entity_poly.pdbx_seq_one_letter_code
_entity_poly.pdbx_strand_id
1 'polypeptide(L)'
;MIWNELRKHLGKGISTLPEMPVKVTDRIYQAGPAFLMTSNTLKDFSPSDEPIITLIIWAPSAGALKRAFNGDIESDDGISGIPPNEMLISPTANTWGTIKEQAKELGIKFLESASYRIMTDGAFIQKQLQSRTYRAYFRSRNTKFNEHPYVIAVTA
;
A
#
# COMPACT_ATOMS: atom_id res chain seq x y z
N MET A 1 13.14 -4.80 10.08
CA MET A 1 14.29 -3.96 9.70
C MET A 1 14.26 -3.51 8.23
N ILE A 2 13.99 -4.40 7.26
CA ILE A 2 13.98 -4.07 5.82
C ILE A 2 13.09 -2.87 5.45
N TRP A 3 11.91 -2.72 6.07
CA TRP A 3 10.97 -1.63 5.77
C TRP A 3 11.53 -0.24 6.10
N ASN A 4 12.26 -0.10 7.20
CA ASN A 4 12.90 1.16 7.58
C ASN A 4 14.06 1.51 6.64
N GLU A 5 14.79 0.50 6.16
CA GLU A 5 15.81 0.71 5.14
C GLU A 5 15.18 1.18 3.82
N LEU A 6 14.15 0.49 3.33
CA LEU A 6 13.44 0.87 2.10
C LEU A 6 12.92 2.31 2.16
N ARG A 7 12.45 2.79 3.32
CA ARG A 7 11.98 4.19 3.49
C ARG A 7 13.05 5.22 3.17
N LYS A 8 14.34 4.92 3.34
CA LYS A 8 15.45 5.82 2.97
C LYS A 8 15.61 6.00 1.46
N HIS A 9 14.95 5.16 0.65
CA HIS A 9 14.97 5.19 -0.80
C HIS A 9 13.71 5.78 -1.42
N LEU A 10 12.71 6.18 -0.62
CA LEU A 10 11.53 6.89 -1.13
C LEU A 10 11.94 8.19 -1.84
N GLY A 11 11.42 8.40 -3.04
CA GLY A 11 11.75 9.53 -3.90
C GLY A 11 13.10 9.41 -4.63
N LYS A 12 13.78 8.28 -4.52
CA LYS A 12 15.03 7.98 -5.25
C LYS A 12 14.81 6.93 -6.32
N GLY A 13 15.77 6.83 -7.24
CA GLY A 13 15.83 5.79 -8.25
C GLY A 13 15.91 4.39 -7.66
N ILE A 14 15.33 3.43 -8.37
CA ILE A 14 15.35 2.01 -8.00
C ILE A 14 16.77 1.44 -7.98
N SER A 15 17.70 2.04 -8.75
CA SER A 15 19.12 1.72 -8.77
C SER A 15 19.82 1.94 -7.42
N THR A 16 19.23 2.72 -6.52
CA THR A 16 19.81 3.02 -5.20
C THR A 16 19.64 1.88 -4.20
N LEU A 17 18.83 0.85 -4.51
CA LEU A 17 18.64 -0.30 -3.64
C LEU A 17 19.89 -1.20 -3.65
N PRO A 18 20.21 -1.84 -2.51
CA PRO A 18 21.37 -2.73 -2.40
C PRO A 18 21.24 -3.98 -3.28
N GLU A 19 20.01 -4.44 -3.50
CA GLU A 19 19.68 -5.56 -4.38
C GLU A 19 18.67 -5.09 -5.43
N MET A 20 18.86 -5.54 -6.68
CA MET A 20 17.95 -5.19 -7.77
C MET A 20 16.59 -5.88 -7.57
N PRO A 21 15.50 -5.11 -7.49
CA PRO A 21 14.18 -5.69 -7.27
C PRO A 21 13.62 -6.29 -8.57
N VAL A 22 12.77 -7.31 -8.42
CA VAL A 22 12.17 -8.02 -9.55
C VAL A 22 10.92 -7.28 -10.02
N LYS A 23 10.80 -6.99 -11.31
CA LYS A 23 9.58 -6.38 -11.85
C LYS A 23 8.40 -7.37 -11.78
N VAL A 24 7.31 -6.97 -11.14
CA VAL A 24 6.10 -7.80 -10.97
C VAL A 24 5.05 -7.45 -12.01
N THR A 25 4.81 -6.15 -12.23
CA THR A 25 3.88 -5.63 -13.23
C THR A 25 4.28 -4.19 -13.60
N ASP A 26 3.46 -3.47 -14.36
CA ASP A 26 3.74 -2.09 -14.69
C ASP A 26 3.93 -1.25 -13.41
N ARG A 27 5.06 -0.54 -13.35
CA ARG A 27 5.47 0.32 -12.23
C ARG A 27 5.54 -0.34 -10.86
N ILE A 28 5.49 -1.67 -10.76
CA ILE A 28 5.57 -2.37 -9.49
C ILE A 28 6.71 -3.39 -9.52
N TYR A 29 7.57 -3.29 -8.51
CA TYR A 29 8.72 -4.16 -8.31
C TYR A 29 8.64 -4.84 -6.94
N GLN A 30 9.29 -5.98 -6.78
CA GLN A 30 9.39 -6.72 -5.53
C GLN A 30 10.81 -6.67 -4.99
N ALA A 31 10.96 -6.21 -3.75
CA ALA A 31 12.21 -6.14 -2.99
C ALA A 31 12.04 -6.96 -1.70
N GLY A 32 12.45 -8.23 -1.74
CA GLY A 32 12.20 -9.19 -0.66
C GLY A 32 10.71 -9.36 -0.38
N PRO A 33 10.22 -9.12 0.87
CA PRO A 33 8.82 -9.22 1.23
C PRO A 33 8.00 -7.95 0.89
N ALA A 34 8.64 -6.91 0.34
CA ALA A 34 8.01 -5.64 0.01
C ALA A 34 7.72 -5.53 -1.48
N PHE A 35 6.64 -4.83 -1.81
CA PHE A 35 6.40 -4.30 -3.14
C PHE A 35 6.71 -2.81 -3.18
N LEU A 36 7.21 -2.33 -4.30
CA LEU A 36 7.59 -0.94 -4.54
C LEU A 36 6.80 -0.43 -5.74
N MET A 37 6.01 0.61 -5.56
CA MET A 37 5.42 1.34 -6.67
C MET A 37 6.38 2.44 -7.12
N THR A 38 6.52 2.62 -8.43
CA THR A 38 7.43 3.60 -9.02
C THR A 38 6.72 4.58 -9.95
N SER A 39 7.40 5.70 -10.25
CA SER A 39 7.04 6.61 -11.33
C SER A 39 8.26 6.89 -12.21
N ASN A 40 8.04 7.19 -13.49
CA ASN A 40 9.10 7.66 -14.40
C ASN A 40 9.18 9.20 -14.40
N THR A 41 8.69 9.84 -13.34
CA THR A 41 8.67 11.29 -13.18
C THR A 41 9.19 11.67 -11.80
N LEU A 42 9.95 12.75 -11.74
CA LEU A 42 10.42 13.37 -10.50
C LEU A 42 9.29 14.17 -9.82
N LYS A 43 9.55 14.67 -8.60
CA LYS A 43 8.57 15.45 -7.82
C LYS A 43 8.13 16.75 -8.50
N ASP A 44 8.97 17.31 -9.37
CA ASP A 44 8.69 18.50 -10.16
C ASP A 44 8.02 18.17 -11.52
N PHE A 45 7.62 16.91 -11.71
CA PHE A 45 7.00 16.37 -12.93
C PHE A 45 7.92 16.29 -14.14
N SER A 46 9.22 16.57 -14.00
CA SER A 46 10.19 16.29 -15.05
C SER A 46 10.33 14.77 -15.26
N PRO A 47 10.64 14.30 -16.48
CA PRO A 47 10.96 12.91 -16.73
C PRO A 47 12.15 12.45 -15.90
N SER A 48 12.13 11.19 -15.47
CA SER A 48 13.28 10.52 -14.87
C SER A 48 13.81 9.44 -15.81
N ASP A 49 15.13 9.32 -15.90
CA ASP A 49 15.81 8.29 -16.69
C ASP A 49 15.67 6.89 -16.07
N GLU A 50 15.21 6.80 -14.81
CA GLU A 50 14.95 5.54 -14.13
C GLU A 50 13.66 5.57 -13.29
N PRO A 51 13.11 4.41 -12.92
CA PRO A 51 11.94 4.35 -12.04
C PRO A 51 12.25 4.89 -10.64
N ILE A 52 11.50 5.89 -10.20
CA ILE A 52 11.58 6.50 -8.87
C ILE A 52 10.61 5.81 -7.92
N ILE A 53 11.08 5.38 -6.75
CA ILE A 53 10.26 4.71 -5.73
C ILE A 53 9.30 5.74 -5.10
N THR A 54 8.00 5.55 -5.26
CA THR A 54 6.95 6.46 -4.75
C THR A 54 6.20 5.89 -3.56
N LEU A 55 5.94 4.58 -3.54
CA LEU A 55 5.31 3.89 -2.41
C LEU A 55 6.11 2.63 -2.03
N ILE A 56 6.15 2.37 -0.73
CA ILE A 56 6.51 1.04 -0.20
C ILE A 56 5.20 0.37 0.21
N ILE A 57 5.04 -0.88 -0.19
CA ILE A 57 3.78 -1.61 -0.06
C ILE A 57 4.06 -2.95 0.61
N TRP A 58 3.29 -3.23 1.65
CA TRP A 58 3.13 -4.57 2.18
C TRP A 58 1.83 -5.16 1.63
N ALA A 59 1.93 -6.37 1.10
CA ALA A 59 0.81 -7.19 0.70
C ALA A 59 1.19 -8.67 0.95
N PRO A 60 0.25 -9.54 1.37
CA PRO A 60 0.54 -10.94 1.62
C PRO A 60 0.78 -11.75 0.34
N SER A 61 0.37 -11.21 -0.81
CA SER A 61 0.54 -11.84 -2.13
C SER A 61 0.50 -10.81 -3.25
N ALA A 62 0.95 -11.21 -4.45
CA ALA A 62 0.79 -10.41 -5.66
C ALA A 62 -0.70 -10.25 -6.05
N GLY A 63 -1.56 -11.22 -5.71
CA GLY A 63 -3.01 -11.14 -5.93
C GLY A 63 -3.66 -10.03 -5.12
N ALA A 64 -3.35 -9.96 -3.83
CA ALA A 64 -3.78 -8.87 -2.95
C ALA A 64 -3.33 -7.50 -3.47
N LEU A 65 -2.07 -7.40 -3.92
CA LEU A 65 -1.53 -6.18 -4.51
C LEU A 65 -2.30 -5.73 -5.76
N LYS A 66 -2.59 -6.67 -6.67
CA LYS A 66 -3.34 -6.41 -7.91
C LYS A 66 -4.75 -5.90 -7.62
N ARG A 67 -5.45 -6.49 -6.64
CA ARG A 67 -6.75 -5.96 -6.20
C ARG A 67 -6.63 -4.52 -5.72
N ALA A 68 -5.64 -4.24 -4.88
CA ALA A 68 -5.51 -2.94 -4.24
C ALA A 68 -5.17 -1.80 -5.21
N PHE A 69 -4.32 -2.06 -6.21
CA PHE A 69 -3.80 -1.02 -7.11
C PHE A 69 -4.36 -1.06 -8.53
N ASN A 70 -4.80 -2.23 -9.01
CA ASN A 70 -5.34 -2.39 -10.36
C ASN A 70 -6.86 -2.63 -10.37
N GLY A 71 -7.49 -2.82 -9.21
CA GLY A 71 -8.91 -3.15 -9.11
C GLY A 71 -9.26 -4.54 -9.64
N ASP A 72 -8.26 -5.41 -9.81
CA ASP A 72 -8.41 -6.79 -10.29
C ASP A 72 -8.81 -7.69 -9.11
N ILE A 73 -10.12 -7.84 -8.91
CA ILE A 73 -10.70 -8.60 -7.79
C ILE A 73 -10.48 -10.10 -8.02
N GLU A 74 -10.49 -10.53 -9.27
CA GLU A 74 -10.39 -11.93 -9.69
C GLU A 74 -9.00 -12.51 -9.44
N SER A 75 -7.95 -11.68 -9.45
CA SER A 75 -6.60 -12.06 -9.05
C SER A 75 -6.41 -12.19 -7.53
N ASP A 76 -7.34 -11.76 -6.68
CA ASP A 76 -7.20 -11.85 -5.21
C ASP A 76 -7.35 -13.29 -4.73
N ASP A 77 -6.29 -13.81 -4.13
CA ASP A 77 -6.25 -15.17 -3.55
C ASP A 77 -6.87 -15.25 -2.15
N GLY A 78 -7.34 -14.13 -1.59
CA GLY A 78 -7.95 -14.07 -0.27
C GLY A 78 -6.95 -14.27 0.87
N ILE A 79 -5.64 -14.37 0.58
CA ILE A 79 -4.62 -14.58 1.59
C ILE A 79 -4.62 -13.39 2.54
N SER A 80 -4.58 -13.71 3.84
CA SER A 80 -4.44 -12.73 4.91
C SER A 80 -3.08 -12.91 5.55
N GLY A 81 -2.50 -11.81 6.04
CA GLY A 81 -1.20 -11.81 6.69
C GLY A 81 -1.16 -10.74 7.77
N ILE A 82 -0.11 -10.79 8.60
CA ILE A 82 0.14 -9.77 9.61
C ILE A 82 1.08 -8.75 8.98
N PRO A 83 0.68 -7.46 8.88
CA PRO A 83 1.59 -6.44 8.41
C PRO A 83 2.77 -6.28 9.38
N PRO A 84 3.97 -6.00 8.87
CA PRO A 84 5.12 -5.68 9.71
C PRO A 84 4.87 -4.39 10.50
N ASN A 85 5.31 -4.34 11.75
CA ASN A 85 5.07 -3.21 12.66
C ASN A 85 5.56 -1.88 12.06
N GLU A 86 6.65 -1.90 11.30
CA GLU A 86 7.21 -0.71 10.64
C GLU A 86 6.32 -0.12 9.54
N MET A 87 5.34 -0.89 9.06
CA MET A 87 4.34 -0.40 8.11
C MET A 87 3.12 0.17 8.80
N LEU A 88 2.87 -0.13 10.08
CA LEU A 88 1.73 0.38 10.84
C LEU A 88 1.96 1.84 11.28
N ILE A 89 0.88 2.59 11.49
CA ILE A 89 0.97 3.94 12.09
C ILE A 89 1.34 3.89 13.58
N SER A 90 1.07 2.76 14.23
CA SER A 90 1.42 2.42 15.62
C SER A 90 1.42 0.90 15.74
N PRO A 91 2.26 0.27 16.59
CA PRO A 91 2.34 -1.19 16.71
C PRO A 91 1.01 -1.88 17.04
N THR A 92 0.06 -1.19 17.67
CA THR A 92 -1.27 -1.70 18.02
C THR A 92 -2.35 -1.38 16.99
N ALA A 93 -2.05 -0.52 16.02
CA ALA A 93 -2.97 -0.04 15.00
C ALA A 93 -3.00 -0.98 13.79
N ASN A 94 -3.51 -2.20 13.98
CA ASN A 94 -3.50 -3.26 12.97
C ASN A 94 -4.90 -3.68 12.48
N THR A 95 -5.96 -3.02 12.95
CA THR A 95 -7.35 -3.22 12.49
C THR A 95 -7.98 -1.89 12.12
N TRP A 96 -9.07 -1.91 11.36
CA TRP A 96 -9.82 -0.70 10.98
C TRP A 96 -10.10 0.20 12.20
N GLY A 97 -10.61 -0.38 13.28
CA GLY A 97 -10.96 0.33 14.50
C GLY A 97 -9.75 0.94 15.20
N THR A 98 -8.75 0.10 15.49
CA THR A 98 -7.53 0.52 16.19
C THR A 98 -6.72 1.53 15.38
N ILE A 99 -6.71 1.44 14.04
CA ILE A 99 -6.10 2.45 13.16
C ILE A 99 -6.78 3.80 13.34
N LYS A 100 -8.11 3.85 13.38
CA LYS A 100 -8.85 5.11 13.56
C LYS A 100 -8.67 5.69 14.95
N GLU A 101 -8.67 4.86 15.99
CA GLU A 101 -8.43 5.29 17.38
C GLU A 101 -7.03 5.88 17.52
N GLN A 102 -6.00 5.15 17.07
CA GLN A 102 -4.63 5.65 17.13
C GLN A 102 -4.40 6.88 16.25
N ALA A 103 -5.04 6.94 15.09
CA ALA A 103 -4.97 8.14 14.26
C ALA A 103 -5.48 9.37 15.01
N LYS A 104 -6.57 9.24 15.78
CA LYS A 104 -7.13 10.33 16.59
C LYS A 104 -6.15 10.75 17.69
N GLU A 105 -5.54 9.80 18.39
CA GLU A 105 -4.53 10.08 19.42
C GLU A 105 -3.30 10.78 18.85
N LEU A 106 -2.84 10.38 17.67
CA LEU A 106 -1.70 10.96 16.96
C LEU A 106 -2.03 12.24 16.17
N GLY A 107 -3.30 12.68 16.16
CA GLY A 107 -3.75 13.84 15.39
C GLY A 107 -3.69 13.65 13.86
N ILE A 108 -3.62 12.40 13.39
CA ILE A 108 -3.59 12.04 11.97
C ILE A 108 -5.01 12.05 11.41
N LYS A 109 -5.24 12.84 10.36
CA LYS A 109 -6.51 12.86 9.63
C LYS A 109 -6.52 11.80 8.54
N PHE A 110 -7.62 11.05 8.48
CA PHE A 110 -7.88 10.05 7.45
C PHE A 110 -9.07 10.44 6.59
N LEU A 111 -8.93 10.23 5.29
CA LEU A 111 -10.04 10.11 4.35
C LEU A 111 -10.46 8.64 4.29
N GLU A 112 -11.75 8.39 4.50
CA GLU A 112 -12.37 7.08 4.30
C GLU A 112 -13.01 7.06 2.91
N SER A 113 -12.69 6.05 2.11
CA SER A 113 -13.29 5.90 0.79
C SER A 113 -13.49 4.44 0.41
N ALA A 114 -14.33 4.21 -0.60
CA ALA A 114 -14.57 2.91 -1.20
C ALA A 114 -14.38 2.99 -2.71
N SER A 115 -13.87 1.90 -3.29
CA SER A 115 -13.64 1.74 -4.73
C SER A 115 -14.56 0.66 -5.29
N TYR A 116 -15.11 0.94 -6.47
CA TYR A 116 -16.03 0.07 -7.19
C TYR A 116 -15.61 -0.05 -8.67
N ARG A 117 -15.90 -1.19 -9.28
CA ARG A 117 -15.66 -1.41 -10.71
C ARG A 117 -16.86 -0.93 -11.53
N ILE A 118 -16.90 0.38 -11.80
CA ILE A 118 -18.11 1.07 -12.32
C ILE A 118 -18.49 0.61 -13.73
N MET A 119 -17.53 0.43 -14.64
CA MET A 119 -17.82 0.23 -16.07
C MET A 119 -18.17 -1.22 -16.46
N THR A 120 -18.00 -2.20 -15.57
CA THR A 120 -18.24 -3.62 -15.89
C THR A 120 -19.48 -4.17 -15.18
N ASP A 121 -19.54 -4.06 -13.86
CA ASP A 121 -20.51 -4.79 -13.04
C ASP A 121 -20.84 -4.13 -11.69
N GLY A 122 -20.21 -2.99 -11.36
CA GLY A 122 -20.40 -2.32 -10.09
C GLY A 122 -19.81 -3.10 -8.90
N ALA A 123 -18.94 -4.08 -9.13
CA ALA A 123 -18.37 -4.90 -8.07
C ALA A 123 -17.62 -4.05 -7.04
N PHE A 124 -17.81 -4.36 -5.76
CA PHE A 124 -17.05 -3.74 -4.68
C PHE A 124 -15.61 -4.23 -4.71
N ILE A 125 -14.66 -3.31 -4.90
CA ILE A 125 -13.24 -3.64 -4.91
C ILE A 125 -12.73 -3.63 -3.47
N GLN A 126 -12.82 -2.50 -2.78
CA GLN A 126 -12.24 -2.32 -1.45
C GLN A 126 -12.73 -1.03 -0.81
N LYS A 127 -12.50 -0.93 0.51
CA LYS A 127 -12.50 0.34 1.22
C LYS A 127 -11.10 0.63 1.72
N GLN A 128 -10.81 1.90 1.96
CA GLN A 128 -9.50 2.34 2.41
C GLN A 128 -9.58 3.45 3.45
N LEU A 129 -8.54 3.48 4.30
CA LEU A 129 -8.18 4.61 5.13
C LEU A 129 -6.93 5.24 4.51
N GLN A 130 -7.02 6.50 4.07
CA GLN A 130 -5.90 7.22 3.48
C GLN A 130 -5.58 8.51 4.25
N SER A 131 -4.33 8.65 4.69
CA SER A 131 -3.75 9.92 5.14
C SER A 131 -2.77 10.42 4.07
N ARG A 132 -1.98 11.45 4.41
CA ARG A 132 -0.95 11.98 3.50
C ARG A 132 0.14 10.94 3.19
N THR A 133 0.57 10.16 4.18
CA THR A 133 1.74 9.28 4.10
C THR A 133 1.42 7.80 4.29
N TYR A 134 0.17 7.45 4.58
CA TYR A 134 -0.25 6.08 4.89
C TYR A 134 -1.57 5.74 4.21
N ARG A 135 -1.68 4.52 3.69
CA ARG A 135 -2.91 3.93 3.14
C ARG A 135 -3.06 2.51 3.65
N ALA A 136 -4.24 2.19 4.15
CA ALA A 136 -4.64 0.83 4.50
C ALA A 136 -5.86 0.42 3.69
N TYR A 137 -5.84 -0.77 3.11
CA TYR A 137 -6.89 -1.32 2.26
C TYR A 137 -7.57 -2.50 2.94
N PHE A 138 -8.89 -2.61 2.78
CA PHE A 138 -9.72 -3.61 3.45
C PHE A 138 -10.70 -4.25 2.46
N ARG A 139 -10.92 -5.57 2.60
CA ARG A 139 -11.71 -6.38 1.65
C ARG A 139 -13.22 -6.32 1.88
N SER A 140 -13.67 -6.04 3.09
CA SER A 140 -15.10 -6.05 3.43
C SER A 140 -15.76 -4.74 3.04
N ARG A 141 -16.93 -4.85 2.38
CA ARG A 141 -17.79 -3.69 2.10
C ARG A 141 -18.29 -3.01 3.37
N ASN A 142 -18.68 -3.82 4.34
CA ASN A 142 -19.17 -3.32 5.62
C ASN A 142 -18.01 -2.94 6.53
N THR A 143 -18.21 -1.90 7.34
CA THR A 143 -17.26 -1.51 8.38
C THR A 143 -17.25 -2.55 9.49
N LYS A 144 -16.13 -3.26 9.63
CA LYS A 144 -15.87 -4.22 10.69
C LYS A 144 -14.70 -3.69 11.51
N PHE A 145 -14.93 -3.39 12.78
CA PHE A 145 -13.91 -2.78 13.65
C PHE A 145 -12.63 -3.63 13.71
N ASN A 146 -12.77 -4.96 13.82
CA ASN A 146 -11.65 -5.91 13.93
C ASN A 146 -11.06 -6.35 12.59
N GLU A 147 -11.44 -5.74 11.47
CA GLU A 147 -10.89 -6.15 10.17
C GLU A 147 -9.45 -5.68 10.02
N HIS A 148 -8.55 -6.61 9.74
CA HIS A 148 -7.16 -6.31 9.41
C HIS A 148 -7.05 -5.77 7.98
N PRO A 149 -6.13 -4.82 7.71
CA PRO A 149 -5.83 -4.42 6.36
C PRO A 149 -5.15 -5.58 5.61
N TYR A 150 -5.53 -5.76 4.36
CA TYR A 150 -4.91 -6.77 3.50
C TYR A 150 -3.75 -6.20 2.65
N VAL A 151 -3.69 -4.87 2.53
CA VAL A 151 -2.55 -4.16 1.94
C VAL A 151 -2.32 -2.88 2.74
N ILE A 152 -1.05 -2.54 2.96
CA ILE A 152 -0.63 -1.25 3.51
C ILE A 152 0.38 -0.62 2.57
N ALA A 153 0.18 0.65 2.24
CA ALA A 153 1.13 1.44 1.46
C ALA A 153 1.56 2.69 2.23
N VAL A 154 2.86 3.00 2.18
CA VAL A 154 3.43 4.18 2.82
C VAL A 154 4.25 5.00 1.83
N THR A 155 4.30 6.30 2.04
CA THR A 155 5.11 7.24 1.26
C THR A 155 5.80 8.27 2.16
N ALA A 156 6.66 9.10 1.58
CA ALA A 156 7.45 10.12 2.27
C ALA A 156 6.63 11.39 2.58
#